data_AF-A0A1G8GU98-F1
#
_entry.id   AF-A0A1G8GU98-F1
#
_cell.length_a   1.000
_cell.length_b   1.000
_cell.length_c   1.000
_cell.angle_alpha   90.00
_cell.angle_beta   90.00
_cell.angle_gamma   90.00
#
_symmetry.space_group_name_H-M   'P 1'
#
loop_
_entity.id
_entity.type
_entity.pdbx_description
1 polymer ?
#
loop_
_entity_poly.entity_id
_entity_poly.type
_entity_poly.pdbx_seq_one_letter_code
_entity_poly.pdbx_strand_id
1 'polypeptide(L)'
;MQSVSLPLPDAHPRDAVAAAVRALGEQAVVDWCGELVAGAESRHPLAFLGGTEDWPAHWQREWGVRGLRYAWGDGADATVLLALHDEHGRVRAMAVAVAVARGVDEALPAVEALRDDAVPRVRAAVERALVRWAAR
;
A
#
# COMPACT_ATOMS: atom_id res chain seq x y z
N MET A 1 -24.22 4.51 -17.71
CA MET A 1 -23.13 3.83 -16.98
C MET A 1 -22.03 3.51 -17.97
N GLN A 2 -20.85 4.11 -17.85
CA GLN A 2 -19.69 3.66 -18.63
C GLN A 2 -19.29 2.27 -18.13
N SER A 3 -19.10 1.33 -19.06
CA SER A 3 -18.56 0.01 -18.71
C SER A 3 -17.11 0.20 -18.29
N VAL A 4 -16.82 -0.02 -17.01
CA VAL A 4 -15.46 0.03 -16.48
C VAL A 4 -14.78 -1.29 -16.84
N SER A 5 -13.80 -1.24 -17.74
CA SER A 5 -13.01 -2.42 -18.12
C SER A 5 -12.01 -2.76 -17.01
N LEU A 6 -12.04 -4.02 -16.56
CA LEU A 6 -11.06 -4.53 -15.61
C LEU A 6 -9.65 -4.61 -16.23
N PRO A 7 -8.58 -4.47 -15.43
CA PRO A 7 -7.23 -4.74 -15.88
C PRO A 7 -7.07 -6.20 -16.35
N LEU A 8 -6.09 -6.43 -17.22
CA LEU A 8 -5.71 -7.80 -17.60
C LEU A 8 -5.15 -8.54 -16.36
N PRO A 9 -5.34 -9.88 -16.25
CA PRO A 9 -4.90 -10.65 -15.08
C PRO A 9 -3.42 -10.49 -14.70
N ASP A 10 -2.54 -10.30 -15.69
CA ASP A 10 -1.09 -10.14 -15.50
C ASP A 10 -0.62 -8.69 -15.67
N ALA A 11 -1.55 -7.72 -15.62
CA ALA A 11 -1.19 -6.31 -15.71
C ALA A 11 -0.22 -5.95 -14.58
N HIS A 12 0.82 -5.18 -14.91
CA HIS A 12 1.72 -4.69 -13.89
C HIS A 12 0.93 -3.83 -12.89
N PRO A 13 1.16 -3.94 -11.56
CA PRO A 13 0.35 -3.24 -10.56
C PRO A 13 0.23 -1.72 -10.77
N ARG A 14 1.26 -1.09 -11.34
CA ARG A 14 1.20 0.33 -11.75
C ARG A 14 0.08 0.60 -12.75
N ASP A 15 -0.06 -0.26 -13.76
CA ASP A 15 -1.02 -0.08 -14.86
C ASP A 15 -2.44 -0.41 -14.40
N ALA A 16 -2.58 -1.42 -13.52
CA ALA A 16 -3.83 -1.74 -12.86
C ALA A 16 -4.34 -0.57 -12.01
N VAL A 17 -3.48 -0.01 -11.14
CA VAL A 17 -3.86 1.14 -10.31
C VAL A 17 -4.13 2.37 -11.17
N ALA A 18 -3.36 2.60 -12.23
CA ALA A 18 -3.65 3.70 -13.16
C ALA A 18 -5.02 3.54 -13.85
N ALA A 19 -5.44 2.31 -14.16
CA ALA A 19 -6.80 2.04 -14.65
C ALA A 19 -7.87 2.32 -13.58
N ALA A 20 -7.61 1.97 -12.32
CA ALA A 20 -8.47 2.28 -11.20
C ALA A 20 -8.66 3.80 -11.06
N VAL A 21 -7.57 4.57 -11.10
CA VAL A 21 -7.58 6.03 -11.01
C VAL A 21 -8.38 6.65 -12.15
N ARG A 22 -8.26 6.14 -13.38
CA ARG A 22 -9.08 6.61 -14.51
C ARG A 22 -10.57 6.32 -14.34
N ALA A 23 -10.91 5.19 -13.74
CA ALA A 23 -12.30 4.77 -13.58
C ALA A 23 -13.01 5.41 -12.36
N LEU A 24 -12.27 5.62 -11.27
CA LEU A 24 -12.83 5.98 -9.96
C LEU A 24 -12.42 7.38 -9.50
N GLY A 25 -11.33 7.92 -10.03
CA GLY A 25 -10.64 9.10 -9.48
C GLY A 25 -9.57 8.72 -8.46
N GLU A 26 -8.50 9.52 -8.39
CA GLU A 26 -7.34 9.22 -7.54
C GLU A 26 -7.70 9.18 -6.05
N GLN A 27 -8.46 10.16 -5.56
CA GLN A 27 -8.88 10.20 -4.16
C GLN A 27 -9.72 8.99 -3.78
N ALA A 28 -10.65 8.56 -4.64
CA ALA A 28 -11.46 7.37 -4.39
C ALA A 28 -10.62 6.08 -4.32
N VAL A 29 -9.49 6.01 -5.05
CA VAL A 29 -8.54 4.90 -4.92
C VAL A 29 -7.75 4.99 -3.62
N VAL A 30 -7.35 6.19 -3.19
CA VAL A 30 -6.67 6.41 -1.90
C VAL A 30 -7.57 6.02 -0.73
N ASP A 31 -8.82 6.48 -0.72
CA ASP A 31 -9.79 6.14 0.32
C ASP A 31 -10.04 4.62 0.38
N TRP A 32 -10.11 3.97 -0.79
CA TRP A 32 -10.25 2.52 -0.88
C TRP A 32 -9.04 1.79 -0.29
N CYS A 33 -7.83 2.25 -0.61
CA CYS A 33 -6.61 1.70 -0.01
C CYS A 33 -6.60 1.85 1.51
N GLY A 34 -7.04 3.00 2.02
CA GLY A 34 -7.21 3.26 3.46
C GLY A 34 -8.18 2.30 4.13
N GLU A 35 -9.35 2.08 3.51
CA GLU A 35 -10.34 1.13 4.00
C GLU A 35 -9.82 -0.31 4.03
N LEU A 36 -9.13 -0.76 2.98
CA LEU A 36 -8.51 -2.08 2.98
C LEU A 36 -7.50 -2.22 4.12
N VAL A 37 -6.64 -1.22 4.34
CA VAL A 37 -5.67 -1.22 5.44
C VAL A 37 -6.37 -1.25 6.81
N ALA A 38 -7.51 -0.57 6.94
CA ALA A 38 -8.35 -0.64 8.15
C ALA A 38 -9.10 -1.97 8.33
N GLY A 39 -8.99 -2.88 7.35
CA GLY A 39 -9.60 -4.22 7.40
C GLY A 39 -11.04 -4.27 6.88
N ALA A 40 -11.49 -3.26 6.15
CA ALA A 40 -12.78 -3.31 5.48
C ALA A 40 -12.77 -4.29 4.29
N GLU A 41 -13.95 -4.83 3.97
CA GLU A 41 -14.18 -5.61 2.76
C GLU A 41 -13.98 -4.74 1.51
N SER A 42 -13.46 -5.33 0.44
CA SER A 42 -13.19 -4.58 -0.78
C SER A 42 -14.49 -4.15 -1.48
N ARG A 43 -14.67 -2.84 -1.67
CA ARG A 43 -15.80 -2.27 -2.43
C ARG A 43 -15.60 -2.26 -3.96
N HIS A 44 -14.37 -2.51 -4.41
CA HIS A 44 -14.00 -2.56 -5.83
C HIS A 44 -13.26 -3.87 -6.15
N PRO A 45 -13.28 -4.33 -7.41
CA PRO A 45 -12.56 -5.53 -7.82
C PRO A 45 -11.07 -5.42 -7.53
N LEU A 46 -10.49 -6.40 -6.83
CA LEU A 46 -9.08 -6.35 -6.41
C LEU A 46 -8.11 -6.40 -7.59
N ALA A 47 -8.58 -6.82 -8.76
CA ALA A 47 -7.84 -6.73 -10.02
C ALA A 47 -7.31 -5.31 -10.29
N PHE A 48 -8.00 -4.26 -9.84
CA PHE A 48 -7.55 -2.87 -9.94
C PHE A 48 -6.29 -2.55 -9.12
N LEU A 49 -6.01 -3.33 -8.08
CA LEU A 49 -4.75 -3.22 -7.34
C LEU A 49 -3.72 -4.26 -7.82
N GLY A 50 -4.10 -5.18 -8.71
CA GLY A 50 -3.29 -6.32 -9.15
C GLY A 50 -3.53 -7.60 -8.32
N GLY A 51 -4.67 -7.69 -7.64
CA GLY A 51 -5.05 -8.82 -6.82
C GLY A 51 -6.31 -9.56 -7.24
N THR A 52 -6.75 -10.50 -6.39
CA THR A 52 -7.98 -11.29 -6.57
C THR A 52 -8.73 -11.43 -5.25
N GLU A 53 -10.05 -11.60 -5.34
CA GLU A 53 -11.00 -11.68 -4.24
C GLU A 53 -10.79 -12.91 -3.35
N ASP A 54 -10.21 -14.01 -3.88
CA ASP A 54 -9.96 -15.24 -3.12
C ASP A 54 -8.79 -15.13 -2.12
N TRP A 55 -8.19 -13.94 -2.00
CA TRP A 55 -7.06 -13.71 -1.11
C TRP A 55 -7.45 -13.54 0.35
N PRO A 56 -6.64 -14.07 1.29
CA PRO A 56 -6.80 -13.77 2.71
C PRO A 56 -6.77 -12.26 2.97
N ALA A 57 -7.54 -11.80 3.97
CA ALA A 57 -7.69 -10.38 4.28
C ALA A 57 -6.35 -9.62 4.39
N HIS A 58 -5.33 -10.20 5.03
CA HIS A 58 -4.02 -9.57 5.17
C HIS A 58 -3.28 -9.34 3.84
N TRP A 59 -3.53 -10.15 2.80
CA TRP A 59 -3.01 -9.85 1.46
C TRP A 59 -3.75 -8.66 0.86
N GLN A 60 -5.07 -8.58 1.03
CA GLN A 60 -5.83 -7.42 0.56
C GLN A 60 -5.30 -6.12 1.20
N ARG A 61 -4.99 -6.14 2.51
CA ARG A 61 -4.35 -5.02 3.21
C ARG A 61 -2.98 -4.66 2.62
N GLU A 62 -2.11 -5.65 2.40
CA GLU A 62 -0.80 -5.43 1.76
C GLU A 62 -0.94 -4.74 0.40
N TRP A 63 -1.92 -5.16 -0.39
CA TRP A 63 -2.17 -4.59 -1.72
C TRP A 63 -2.85 -3.22 -1.67
N GLY A 64 -3.66 -2.93 -0.64
CA GLY A 64 -4.10 -1.57 -0.31
C GLY A 64 -2.89 -0.64 -0.09
N VAL A 65 -1.94 -1.03 0.76
CA VAL A 65 -0.70 -0.26 0.95
C VAL A 65 0.07 -0.10 -0.37
N ARG A 66 0.18 -1.18 -1.17
CA ARG A 66 0.87 -1.12 -2.46
C ARG A 66 0.19 -0.18 -3.46
N GLY A 67 -1.14 -0.09 -3.45
CA GLY A 67 -1.91 0.85 -4.27
C GLY A 67 -1.42 2.28 -4.08
N LEU A 68 -1.08 2.65 -2.84
CA LEU A 68 -0.51 3.96 -2.50
C LEU A 68 0.88 4.20 -3.11
N ARG A 69 1.57 3.19 -3.65
CA ARG A 69 2.78 3.42 -4.46
C ARG A 69 2.48 4.14 -5.78
N TYR A 70 1.23 4.07 -6.27
CA TYR A 70 0.83 4.56 -7.59
C TYR A 70 -0.31 5.58 -7.58
N ALA A 71 -1.17 5.58 -6.56
CA ALA A 71 -2.15 6.64 -6.28
C ALA A 71 -1.77 7.37 -4.99
N TRP A 72 -1.89 8.70 -4.93
CA TRP A 72 -1.61 9.49 -3.73
C TRP A 72 -2.53 10.69 -3.61
N GLY A 73 -2.97 11.00 -2.40
CA GLY A 73 -3.95 12.03 -2.12
C GLY A 73 -4.14 12.20 -0.63
N ASP A 74 -5.19 12.91 -0.24
CA ASP A 74 -5.47 13.20 1.16
C ASP A 74 -5.68 11.89 1.93
N GLY A 75 -5.04 11.77 3.10
CA GLY A 75 -5.11 10.57 3.94
C GLY A 75 -4.15 9.43 3.56
N ALA A 76 -3.39 9.53 2.46
CA ALA A 76 -2.41 8.51 2.09
C ALA A 76 -1.30 8.37 3.16
N ASP A 77 -0.79 9.48 3.69
CA ASP A 77 0.22 9.48 4.76
C ASP A 77 -0.31 8.76 6.01
N ALA A 78 -1.52 9.13 6.47
CA ALA A 78 -2.17 8.49 7.61
C ALA A 78 -2.39 6.98 7.39
N THR A 79 -2.75 6.58 6.18
CA THR A 79 -2.90 5.16 5.82
C THR A 79 -1.57 4.41 5.91
N VAL A 80 -0.47 5.01 5.44
CA VAL A 80 0.87 4.42 5.57
C VAL A 80 1.28 4.30 7.04
N LEU A 81 1.05 5.34 7.84
CA LEU A 81 1.34 5.33 9.28
C LEU A 81 0.55 4.25 10.02
N LEU A 82 -0.73 4.06 9.68
CA LEU A 82 -1.54 2.97 10.21
C LEU A 82 -0.95 1.60 9.84
N ALA A 83 -0.60 1.40 8.56
CA ALA A 83 -0.08 0.13 8.06
C ALA A 83 1.27 -0.30 8.66
N LEU A 84 2.07 0.65 9.18
CA LEU A 84 3.32 0.33 9.90
C LEU A 84 3.08 -0.45 11.20
N HIS A 85 1.85 -0.42 11.74
CA HIS A 85 1.46 -1.10 12.96
C HIS A 85 0.64 -2.38 12.71
N ASP A 86 0.47 -2.80 11.46
CA ASP A 86 -0.30 -4.01 11.12
C ASP A 86 0.32 -5.26 11.78
N GLU A 87 -0.52 -6.19 12.24
CA GLU A 87 -0.09 -7.44 12.88
C GLU A 87 0.78 -8.32 11.95
N HIS A 88 0.57 -8.24 10.63
CA HIS A 88 1.28 -9.03 9.64
C HIS A 88 2.49 -8.30 9.07
N GLY A 89 3.67 -8.91 9.21
CA GLY A 89 4.94 -8.31 8.75
C GLY A 89 5.02 -8.05 7.24
N ARG A 90 4.18 -8.68 6.40
CA ARG A 90 4.11 -8.36 4.97
C ARG A 90 3.52 -6.97 4.73
N VAL A 91 2.49 -6.60 5.47
CA VAL A 91 1.85 -5.28 5.41
C VAL A 91 2.83 -4.23 5.92
N ARG A 92 3.44 -4.46 7.10
CA ARG A 92 4.48 -3.56 7.65
C ARG A 92 5.64 -3.33 6.69
N ALA A 93 6.19 -4.41 6.10
CA ALA A 93 7.29 -4.30 5.13
C ALA A 93 6.88 -3.52 3.86
N MET A 94 5.64 -3.66 3.39
CA MET A 94 5.12 -2.85 2.28
C MET A 94 4.97 -1.38 2.68
N ALA A 95 4.47 -1.10 3.89
CA ALA A 95 4.31 0.25 4.41
C ALA A 95 5.65 0.98 4.52
N VAL A 96 6.69 0.33 5.05
CA VAL A 96 8.07 0.86 5.05
C VAL A 96 8.54 1.23 3.63
N ALA A 97 8.31 0.33 2.66
CA ALA A 97 8.74 0.54 1.28
C ALA A 97 7.97 1.67 0.58
N VAL A 98 6.69 1.88 0.92
CA VAL A 98 5.87 2.97 0.37
C VAL A 98 6.21 4.29 1.04
N ALA A 99 6.37 4.33 2.37
CA ALA A 99 6.76 5.52 3.13
C ALA A 99 8.02 6.17 2.54
N VAL A 100 9.08 5.37 2.32
CA VAL A 100 10.33 5.88 1.77
C VAL A 100 10.23 6.25 0.29
N ALA A 101 9.42 5.53 -0.50
CA ALA A 101 9.23 5.84 -1.91
C ALA A 101 8.46 7.16 -2.12
N ARG A 102 7.56 7.50 -1.20
CA ARG A 102 6.68 8.67 -1.27
C ARG A 102 7.18 9.86 -0.45
N GLY A 103 8.17 9.66 0.42
CA GLY A 103 8.70 10.74 1.26
C GLY A 103 7.82 11.10 2.43
N VAL A 104 7.22 10.09 3.07
CA VAL A 104 6.46 10.27 4.31
C VAL A 104 7.46 10.38 5.47
N ASP A 105 8.02 11.56 5.68
CA ASP A 105 9.07 11.76 6.68
C ASP A 105 8.56 11.58 8.12
N GLU A 106 7.28 11.84 8.37
CA GLU A 106 6.60 11.54 9.64
C GLU A 106 6.64 10.04 10.00
N ALA A 107 6.83 9.16 9.02
CA ALA A 107 6.94 7.71 9.26
C ALA A 107 8.28 7.30 9.88
N LEU A 108 9.31 8.17 9.87
CA LEU A 108 10.66 7.80 10.28
C LEU A 108 10.72 7.19 11.70
N PRO A 109 10.12 7.77 12.75
CA PRO A 109 10.16 7.18 14.09
C PRO A 109 9.52 5.79 14.16
N ALA A 110 8.40 5.58 13.45
CA ALA A 110 7.73 4.28 13.41
C ALA A 110 8.57 3.25 12.63
N VAL A 111 9.22 3.64 11.53
CA VAL A 111 10.13 2.76 10.78
C VAL A 111 11.37 2.40 11.61
N GLU A 112 11.91 3.35 12.37
CA GLU A 112 13.03 3.12 13.28
C GLU A 112 12.71 2.12 14.39
N ALA A 113 11.48 2.13 14.90
CA ALA A 113 11.01 1.16 15.90
C ALA A 113 10.91 -0.28 15.35
N LEU A 114 10.83 -0.45 14.02
CA LEU A 114 10.77 -1.75 13.36
C LEU A 114 12.15 -2.39 13.09
N ARG A 115 13.26 -1.77 13.54
CA ARG A 115 14.63 -2.30 13.38
C ARG A 115 14.78 -3.72 13.93
N ASP A 116 14.14 -4.00 15.07
CA ASP A 116 14.18 -5.29 15.76
C ASP A 116 12.92 -6.13 15.55
N ASP A 117 12.12 -5.83 14.51
CA ASP A 117 10.91 -6.58 14.18
C ASP A 117 11.22 -8.08 14.05
N ALA A 118 10.38 -8.94 14.62
CA ALA A 118 10.56 -10.39 14.59
C ALA A 118 10.67 -10.95 13.16
N VAL A 119 10.03 -10.32 12.18
CA VAL A 119 9.96 -10.76 10.78
C VAL A 119 11.19 -10.26 9.99
N PRO A 120 12.05 -11.15 9.47
CA PRO A 120 13.27 -10.75 8.75
C PRO A 120 13.03 -9.84 7.55
N ARG A 121 11.89 -10.02 6.85
CA ARG A 121 11.50 -9.18 5.70
C ARG A 121 11.27 -7.72 6.11
N VAL A 122 10.72 -7.48 7.30
CA VAL A 122 10.48 -6.13 7.82
C VAL A 122 11.82 -5.47 8.10
N ARG A 123 12.70 -6.13 8.85
CA ARG A 123 14.05 -5.62 9.14
C ARG A 123 14.83 -5.23 7.87
N ALA A 124 14.82 -6.11 6.86
CA ALA A 124 15.46 -5.81 5.58
C ALA A 124 14.82 -4.61 4.83
N ALA A 125 13.51 -4.39 4.98
CA ALA A 125 12.85 -3.20 4.43
C ALA A 125 13.27 -1.93 5.18
N VAL A 126 13.35 -1.99 6.50
CA VAL A 126 13.81 -0.90 7.37
C VAL A 126 15.23 -0.48 7.01
N GLU A 127 16.17 -1.43 6.92
CA GLU A 127 17.56 -1.15 6.53
C GLU A 127 17.65 -0.39 5.21
N ARG A 128 16.94 -0.87 4.17
CA ARG A 128 16.89 -0.19 2.86
C ARG A 128 16.25 1.20 2.95
N ALA A 129 15.22 1.36 3.77
CA ALA A 129 14.55 2.65 3.94
C ALA A 129 15.46 3.68 4.62
N LEU A 130 16.16 3.30 5.69
CA LEU A 130 17.07 4.18 6.42
C LEU A 130 18.26 4.63 5.56
N VAL A 131 18.84 3.72 4.77
CA VAL A 131 19.89 4.09 3.80
C VAL A 131 19.36 5.12 2.80
N ARG A 132 18.14 4.94 2.31
CA ARG A 132 17.55 5.85 1.32
C ARG A 132 17.20 7.20 1.92
N TRP A 133 16.73 7.28 3.17
CA TRP A 133 16.51 8.57 3.85
C TRP A 133 17.81 9.32 4.14
N ALA A 134 18.87 8.62 4.54
CA ALA A 134 20.17 9.24 4.76
C ALA A 134 20.79 9.83 3.48
N ALA A 135 20.34 9.40 2.30
CA ALA A 135 20.81 9.86 1.00
C ALA A 135 19.94 10.96 0.36
N ARG A 136 18.95 11.51 1.08
CA ARG A 136 18.07 12.58 0.58
C ARG A 136 18.64 13.96 0.78
#